data_AF-A0A952PCM6-F1
#
_entry.id   AF-A0A952PCM6-F1
#
_cell.length_a   1.000
_cell.length_b   1.000
_cell.length_c   1.000
_cell.angle_alpha   90.00
_cell.angle_beta   90.00
_cell.angle_gamma   90.00
#
_symmetry.space_group_name_H-M   'P 1'
#
loop_
_entity.id
_entity.type
_entity.pdbx_description
1 polymer ?
#
loop_
_entity_poly.entity_id
_entity_poly.type
_entity_poly.pdbx_seq_one_letter_code
_entity_poly.pdbx_strand_id
1 'polypeptide(L)'
;MYTENFKKSVVAEVESGRISKEGARIKYGIKGNSAVLNWCRQYGKNQYKPKSPGSLTMNDKLISQTYKNRIKELEQELSSSKLKVSYLENVIDVLQEQGVIDAVKKPDTPPLVSPKRSTRKHR
;
A
#
# COMPACT_ATOMS: atom_id res chain seq x y z
N MET A 1 -28.39 -8.65 -27.79
CA MET A 1 -27.38 -7.57 -27.83
C MET A 1 -27.48 -6.80 -26.51
N TYR A 2 -26.38 -6.58 -25.78
CA TYR A 2 -26.43 -5.85 -24.49
C TYR A 2 -26.09 -4.37 -24.71
N THR A 3 -26.87 -3.46 -24.14
CA THR A 3 -26.61 -2.02 -24.19
C THR A 3 -25.35 -1.65 -23.42
N GLU A 4 -24.67 -0.56 -23.83
CA GLU A 4 -23.44 -0.13 -23.18
C GLU A 4 -23.64 0.24 -21.71
N ASN A 5 -24.76 0.90 -21.38
CA ASN A 5 -25.10 1.26 -20.01
C ASN A 5 -25.28 0.04 -19.11
N PHE A 6 -25.89 -1.02 -19.64
CA PHE A 6 -26.03 -2.28 -18.92
C PHE A 6 -24.66 -2.90 -18.63
N LYS A 7 -23.76 -2.95 -19.62
CA LYS A 7 -22.39 -3.47 -19.43
C LYS A 7 -21.65 -2.67 -18.35
N LYS A 8 -21.74 -1.34 -18.38
CA LYS A 8 -21.11 -0.46 -17.38
C LYS A 8 -21.67 -0.67 -15.97
N SER A 9 -22.99 -0.85 -15.83
CA SER A 9 -23.63 -1.15 -14.53
C SER A 9 -23.14 -2.46 -13.94
N VAL A 10 -23.10 -3.53 -14.75
CA VAL A 10 -22.60 -4.84 -14.33
C VAL A 10 -21.13 -4.75 -13.90
N VAL A 11 -20.30 -4.03 -14.66
CA VAL A 11 -18.88 -3.82 -14.31
C VAL A 11 -18.73 -3.05 -13.01
N ALA A 12 -19.51 -1.98 -12.80
CA ALA A 12 -19.47 -1.20 -11.56
C ALA A 12 -19.84 -2.04 -10.32
N GLU A 13 -20.83 -2.93 -10.41
CA GLU A 13 -21.18 -3.86 -9.33
C GLU A 13 -20.05 -4.84 -9.03
N VAL A 14 -19.39 -5.38 -10.08
CA VAL A 14 -18.24 -6.29 -9.93
C VAL A 14 -17.03 -5.58 -9.32
N GLU A 15 -16.74 -4.34 -9.73
CA GLU A 15 -15.64 -3.54 -9.19
C GLU A 15 -15.86 -3.08 -7.76
N SER A 16 -17.12 -2.86 -7.38
CA SER A 16 -17.48 -2.56 -6.00
C SER A 16 -17.34 -3.75 -5.05
N GLY A 17 -17.07 -4.95 -5.57
CA GLY A 17 -16.92 -6.18 -4.79
C GLY A 17 -18.23 -6.76 -4.28
N ARG A 18 -19.39 -6.18 -4.63
CA ARG A 18 -20.72 -6.67 -4.22
C ARG A 18 -21.06 -8.03 -4.81
N ILE A 19 -20.58 -8.31 -6.02
CA ILE A 19 -20.80 -9.58 -6.72
C ILE A 19 -19.51 -10.03 -7.39
N SER A 20 -19.26 -11.34 -7.38
CA SER A 20 -18.17 -11.90 -8.18
C SER A 20 -18.54 -11.88 -9.66
N LYS A 21 -17.54 -11.94 -10.54
CA LYS A 21 -17.74 -12.02 -12.00
C LYS A 21 -18.62 -13.21 -12.42
N GLU A 22 -18.50 -14.32 -11.71
CA GLU A 22 -19.37 -15.50 -11.89
C GLU A 22 -20.78 -15.26 -11.34
N GLY A 23 -20.89 -14.62 -10.18
CA GLY A 23 -22.19 -14.21 -9.62
C GLY A 23 -22.95 -13.24 -10.52
N ALA A 24 -22.24 -12.30 -11.17
CA ALA A 24 -22.83 -11.39 -12.16
C ALA A 24 -23.36 -12.15 -13.39
N ARG A 25 -22.65 -13.18 -13.85
CA ARG A 25 -23.08 -14.02 -14.97
C ARG A 25 -24.41 -14.72 -14.66
N ILE A 26 -24.50 -15.34 -13.48
CA ILE A 26 -25.69 -16.06 -13.03
C ILE A 26 -26.86 -15.09 -12.79
N LYS A 27 -26.62 -14.00 -12.04
CA LYS A 27 -27.65 -13.00 -11.71
C LYS A 27 -28.30 -12.35 -12.93
N TYR A 28 -27.51 -12.11 -13.98
CA TYR A 28 -27.96 -11.41 -15.18
C TYR A 28 -28.18 -12.33 -16.40
N GLY A 29 -28.08 -13.66 -16.23
CA GLY A 29 -28.33 -14.63 -17.31
C GLY A 29 -27.38 -14.51 -18.50
N ILE A 30 -26.13 -14.11 -18.28
CA ILE A 30 -25.18 -13.81 -19.36
C ILE A 30 -24.63 -15.11 -19.95
N LYS A 31 -24.93 -15.39 -21.22
CA LYS A 31 -24.57 -16.64 -21.93
C LYS A 31 -23.08 -16.85 -22.25
N GLY A 32 -22.16 -16.12 -21.63
CA GLY A 32 -20.71 -16.22 -21.93
C GLY A 32 -19.83 -16.07 -20.69
N ASN A 33 -19.02 -17.08 -20.41
CA ASN A 33 -18.13 -17.11 -19.23
C ASN A 33 -17.08 -16.00 -19.25
N SER A 34 -16.66 -15.58 -20.45
CA SER A 34 -15.70 -14.49 -20.64
C SER A 34 -16.35 -13.12 -20.87
N ALA A 35 -17.69 -13.03 -20.97
CA ALA A 35 -18.36 -11.78 -21.31
C ALA A 35 -18.16 -10.71 -20.22
N VAL A 36 -18.40 -11.07 -18.97
CA VAL A 36 -18.18 -10.17 -17.81
C VAL A 36 -16.70 -9.80 -17.70
N LEU A 37 -15.80 -10.77 -17.90
CA LEU A 37 -14.36 -10.52 -17.90
C LEU A 37 -13.94 -9.52 -18.99
N ASN A 38 -14.49 -9.67 -20.20
CA ASN A 38 -14.22 -8.77 -21.33
C ASN A 38 -14.79 -7.37 -21.06
N TRP A 39 -15.97 -7.26 -20.46
CA TRP A 39 -16.53 -5.97 -20.06
C TRP A 39 -15.69 -5.31 -18.96
N CYS A 40 -15.20 -6.07 -17.97
CA CYS A 40 -14.26 -5.54 -16.99
C CYS A 40 -12.94 -5.07 -17.63
N ARG A 41 -12.47 -5.73 -18.69
CA ARG A 41 -11.25 -5.29 -19.41
C ARG A 41 -11.48 -4.03 -20.25
N GLN A 42 -12.69 -3.85 -20.77
CA GLN A 42 -13.05 -2.76 -21.68
C GLN A 42 -13.54 -1.50 -20.94
N TYR A 43 -14.35 -1.70 -19.90
CA TYR A 43 -15.02 -0.63 -19.14
C TYR A 43 -14.54 -0.53 -17.70
N GLY A 44 -13.72 -1.47 -17.23
CA GLY A 44 -13.22 -1.44 -15.87
C GLY A 44 -12.24 -0.28 -15.64
N LYS A 45 -12.31 0.31 -14.45
CA LYS A 45 -11.30 1.21 -13.90
C LYS A 45 -10.01 0.41 -13.82
N ASN A 46 -9.20 0.57 -14.85
CA ASN A 46 -7.96 -0.12 -15.19
C ASN A 46 -6.91 -0.14 -14.06
N GLN A 47 -7.22 -0.78 -12.92
CA GLN A 47 -6.34 -0.94 -11.77
C GLN A 47 -5.37 -2.13 -11.96
N TYR A 48 -5.67 -2.99 -12.94
CA TYR A 48 -4.92 -4.23 -13.19
C TYR A 48 -3.95 -4.17 -14.36
N LYS A 49 -3.88 -3.08 -15.12
CA LYS A 49 -2.77 -2.88 -16.07
C LYS A 49 -1.66 -2.11 -15.37
N PRO A 50 -0.39 -2.51 -15.50
CA PRO A 50 0.70 -1.60 -15.16
C PRO A 50 0.46 -0.31 -15.95
N LYS A 51 0.19 0.80 -15.25
CA LYS A 51 0.02 2.09 -15.90
C LYS A 51 1.31 2.34 -16.70
N SER A 52 1.18 2.50 -18.02
CA SER A 52 2.31 2.92 -18.86
C SER A 52 2.89 4.20 -18.25
N PRO A 53 4.23 4.38 -18.20
CA PRO A 53 4.87 5.52 -17.55
C PRO A 53 4.41 6.90 -18.06
N GLY A 54 3.73 6.96 -19.22
CA GLY A 54 3.14 8.19 -19.77
C GLY A 54 1.69 8.48 -19.37
N SER A 55 0.96 7.56 -18.72
CA SER A 55 -0.47 7.70 -18.37
C SER A 55 -0.65 7.94 -16.87
N LEU A 56 0.06 8.92 -16.32
CA LEU A 56 -0.23 9.44 -14.99
C LEU A 56 -1.08 10.70 -15.16
N THR A 57 -2.31 10.64 -14.65
CA THR A 57 -3.16 11.83 -14.57
C THR A 57 -2.51 12.88 -13.65
N MET A 58 -2.84 14.16 -13.80
CA MET A 58 -2.28 15.21 -12.92
C MET A 58 -2.54 14.93 -11.43
N ASN A 59 -3.69 14.33 -11.12
CA ASN A 59 -4.03 13.88 -9.77
C ASN A 59 -3.10 12.75 -9.28
N ASP A 60 -2.77 11.77 -10.13
CA ASP A 60 -1.82 10.70 -9.77
C ASP A 60 -0.42 11.25 -9.46
N LYS A 61 0.02 12.29 -10.20
CA LYS A 61 1.32 12.94 -9.96
C LYS A 61 1.33 13.69 -8.63
N LEU A 62 0.28 14.43 -8.33
CA LEU A 62 0.12 15.14 -7.06
C LEU A 62 0.13 14.14 -5.89
N ILE A 63 -0.65 13.07 -5.99
CA ILE A 63 -0.69 11.99 -5.00
C ILE A 63 0.71 11.37 -4.82
N SER A 64 1.42 11.05 -5.91
CA SER A 64 2.79 10.53 -5.83
C SER A 64 3.76 11.50 -5.14
N GLN A 65 3.65 12.80 -5.42
CA GLN A 65 4.49 13.83 -4.82
C GLN A 65 4.20 13.99 -3.32
N THR A 66 2.92 13.99 -2.91
CA THR A 66 2.55 14.01 -1.49
C THR A 66 3.09 12.81 -0.74
N TYR A 67 3.01 11.61 -1.32
CA TYR A 67 3.59 10.41 -0.70
C TYR A 67 5.12 10.49 -0.59
N LYS A 68 5.81 11.00 -1.61
CA LYS A 68 7.27 11.21 -1.55
C LYS A 68 7.67 12.19 -0.46
N ASN A 69 6.95 13.30 -0.33
CA ASN A 69 7.19 14.27 0.73
C ASN A 69 6.98 13.65 2.11
N ARG A 70 5.88 12.90 2.27
CA ARG A 70 5.58 12.23 3.54
C ARG A 70 6.64 11.20 3.93
N ILE A 71 7.15 10.43 2.96
CA ILE A 71 8.26 9.48 3.19
C ILE A 71 9.50 10.24 3.68
N LYS A 72 9.86 11.34 3.01
CA LYS A 72 11.02 12.16 3.39
C LYS A 72 10.89 12.74 4.81
N GLU A 73 9.73 13.27 5.16
CA GLU A 73 9.44 13.76 6.52
C GLU A 73 9.62 12.65 7.57
N LEU A 74 9.03 11.49 7.32
CA LEU A 74 9.12 10.34 8.23
C LEU A 74 10.55 9.82 8.37
N GLU A 75 11.32 9.78 7.29
CA GLU A 75 12.73 9.40 7.31
C GLU A 75 13.58 10.38 8.13
N GLN A 76 13.27 11.68 8.06
CA GLN A 76 13.94 12.73 8.84
C GLN A 76 13.59 12.65 10.34
N GLU A 77 12.32 12.40 10.67
CA GLU A 77 11.89 12.22 12.06
C GLU A 77 12.54 10.98 12.67
N LEU A 78 12.60 9.89 11.90
CA LEU A 78 13.22 8.63 12.31
C LEU A 78 14.73 8.78 12.52
N SER A 79 15.44 9.49 11.62
CA SER A 79 16.88 9.76 11.79
C SER A 79 17.15 10.62 13.03
N SER A 80 16.33 11.64 13.26
CA SER A 80 16.44 12.52 14.44
C SER A 80 16.20 11.75 15.74
N SER A 81 15.21 10.84 15.76
CA SER A 81 14.95 9.99 16.92
C SER A 81 16.09 9.00 17.18
N LYS A 82 16.63 8.38 16.13
CA LYS A 82 17.77 7.46 16.27
C LYS A 82 19.02 8.15 16.81
N LEU A 83 19.29 9.37 16.36
CA LEU A 83 20.42 10.16 16.86
C LEU A 83 20.26 10.46 18.35
N LYS A 84 19.06 10.88 18.79
CA LYS A 84 18.76 11.11 20.20
C LYS A 84 18.96 9.85 21.04
N VAL A 85 18.48 8.70 20.58
CA VAL A 85 18.67 7.41 21.26
C VAL A 85 20.15 7.08 21.39
N SER A 86 20.92 7.14 20.29
CA SER A 86 22.36 6.86 20.32
C SER A 86 23.12 7.82 21.23
N TYR A 87 22.76 9.11 21.25
CA TYR A 87 23.35 10.07 22.18
C TYR A 87 23.07 9.72 23.64
N LEU A 88 21.82 9.37 23.97
CA LEU A 88 21.45 8.97 25.33
C LEU A 88 22.14 7.67 25.75
N GLU A 89 22.25 6.70 24.84
CA GLU A 89 23.00 5.46 25.07
C GLU A 89 24.47 5.76 25.39
N ASN A 90 25.13 6.61 24.60
CA ASN A 90 26.53 7.00 24.86
C ASN A 90 26.69 7.71 26.21
N VAL A 91 25.76 8.59 26.57
CA VAL A 91 25.78 9.28 27.88
C VAL A 91 25.62 8.28 29.01
N ILE A 92 24.72 7.31 28.88
CA ILE A 92 24.54 6.23 29.87
C ILE A 92 25.83 5.42 30.00
N ASP A 93 26.46 5.04 28.89
CA ASP A 93 27.69 4.24 28.91
C ASP A 93 28.83 4.99 29.63
N VAL A 94 29.01 6.30 29.37
CA VAL A 94 30.00 7.13 30.09
C VAL A 94 29.69 7.23 31.59
N LEU A 95 28.42 7.39 31.97
CA LEU A 95 28.03 7.48 33.39
C LEU A 95 28.23 6.16 34.14
N GLN A 96 28.05 5.03 33.46
CA GLN A 96 28.38 3.69 33.99
C GLN A 96 29.89 3.55 34.19
N GLU A 97 30.71 3.99 33.23
CA GLU A 97 32.17 3.99 33.35
C GLU A 97 32.67 4.85 34.53
N GLN A 98 32.03 5.99 34.78
CA GLN A 98 32.36 6.88 35.90
C GLN A 98 31.80 6.41 37.26
N GLY A 99 31.07 5.29 37.30
CA GLY A 99 30.51 4.73 38.53
C GLY A 99 29.41 5.58 39.17
N VAL A 100 28.78 6.48 38.41
CA VAL A 100 27.71 7.38 38.90
C VAL A 100 26.35 6.68 38.90
N ILE A 101 26.16 5.70 38.01
CA ILE A 101 24.93 4.91 37.88
C ILE A 101 25.23 3.42 37.89
N ASP A 102 24.40 2.64 38.60
CA ASP A 102 24.44 1.18 38.55
C ASP A 102 24.01 0.67 37.17
N ALA A 103 24.50 -0.51 36.78
CA ALA A 103 24.18 -1.11 35.48
C ALA A 103 22.67 -1.40 35.35
N VAL A 104 21.94 -0.48 34.69
CA VAL A 104 20.53 -0.66 34.38
C VAL A 104 20.39 -1.61 33.19
N LYS A 105 19.63 -2.71 33.37
CA LYS A 105 19.27 -3.63 32.29
C LYS A 105 18.43 -2.89 31.24
N LYS A 106 18.95 -2.77 30.01
CA LYS A 106 18.21 -2.17 28.89
C LYS A 106 16.90 -2.96 28.69
N PRO A 107 15.72 -2.32 28.68
CA PRO A 107 14.47 -3.02 28.38
C PRO A 107 14.53 -3.55 26.96
N ASP A 108 14.03 -4.77 26.75
CA ASP A 108 13.93 -5.41 25.43
C ASP A 108 13.07 -4.53 24.52
N THR A 109 13.71 -3.59 23.83
CA THR A 109 13.07 -2.73 22.85
C THR A 109 13.16 -3.50 21.55
N PRO A 110 12.03 -4.01 21.00
CA PRO A 110 12.07 -4.70 19.72
C PRO A 110 12.74 -3.75 18.70
N PRO A 111 13.71 -4.25 17.91
CA PRO A 111 14.30 -3.45 16.85
C PRO A 111 13.18 -2.84 16.01
N LEU A 112 13.28 -1.56 15.65
CA LEU A 112 12.34 -0.90 14.75
C LEU A 112 12.27 -1.72 13.45
N VAL A 113 11.25 -2.58 13.34
CA VAL A 113 11.04 -3.43 12.17
C VAL A 113 10.65 -2.52 11.03
N SER A 114 11.58 -2.33 10.09
CA SER A 114 11.24 -1.76 8.80
C SER A 114 10.18 -2.64 8.14
N PRO A 115 9.05 -2.09 7.67
CA PRO A 115 7.99 -2.91 7.09
C PRO A 115 8.55 -3.69 5.91
N LYS A 116 8.54 -5.03 6.03
CA LYS A 116 8.97 -5.93 4.95
C LYS A 116 8.16 -5.61 3.70
N ARG A 117 8.85 -5.21 2.64
CA ARG A 117 8.26 -4.97 1.32
C ARG A 117 7.60 -6.29 0.87
N SER A 118 6.27 -6.35 0.94
CA SER A 118 5.48 -7.55 0.63
C SER A 118 5.69 -7.95 -0.83
N THR A 119 6.56 -8.94 -1.08
CA THR A 119 6.69 -9.57 -2.40
C THR A 119 5.51 -10.51 -2.60
N ARG A 120 4.50 -10.04 -3.33
CA ARG A 120 3.35 -10.84 -3.74
C ARG A 120 3.83 -11.85 -4.80
N LYS A 121 4.15 -13.07 -4.37
CA LYS A 121 4.40 -14.20 -5.29
C LYS A 121 3.09 -14.54 -5.99
N HIS A 122 3.04 -14.35 -7.31
CA HIS A 122 2.01 -14.96 -8.15
C HIS A 122 2.32 -16.45 -8.26
N ARG A 123 1.38 -17.29 -7.82
CA ARG A 123 1.29 -18.73 -8.14
C ARG A 123 0.25 -18.91 -9.23
#